data_AF-A0A7Y5PZH7-F1
#
_entry.id   AF-A0A7Y5PZH7-F1
#
_cell.length_a   1.000
_cell.length_b   1.000
_cell.length_c   1.000
_cell.angle_alpha   90.00
_cell.angle_beta   90.00
_cell.angle_gamma   90.00
#
_symmetry.space_group_name_H-M   'P 1'
#
loop_
_entity.id
_entity.type
_entity.pdbx_description
1 polymer ?
#
loop_
_entity_poly.entity_id
_entity_poly.type
_entity_poly.pdbx_seq_one_letter_code
_entity_poly.pdbx_strand_id
1 'polypeptide(L)'
;MSRTREFDEEQVLDRCLRLFWRRGFEGVSMADLEEASGLGRQSLYNAFGNKEALFAKVLERYDAASEQWLQPLLAPDASLDTIRDYARGALASQRSNRCSGCLVVKTLWDGGSDPALVRRAQA
;
A
#
# COMPACT_ATOMS: atom_id res chain seq x y z
N MET A 1 9.64 -15.58 -30.73
CA MET A 1 10.15 -14.85 -29.57
C MET A 1 9.03 -13.97 -29.05
N SER A 2 8.44 -14.34 -27.91
CA SER A 2 7.33 -13.62 -27.28
C SER A 2 7.80 -12.24 -26.83
N ARG A 3 7.15 -11.17 -27.31
CA ARG A 3 7.28 -9.84 -26.72
C ARG A 3 6.70 -9.92 -25.30
N THR A 4 7.57 -10.06 -24.30
CA THR A 4 7.17 -9.85 -22.92
C THR A 4 6.65 -8.42 -22.84
N ARG A 5 5.37 -8.24 -22.53
CA ARG A 5 4.83 -6.93 -22.19
C ARG A 5 5.47 -6.54 -20.87
N GLU A 6 6.44 -5.64 -20.91
CA GLU A 6 6.89 -4.94 -19.71
C GLU A 6 5.70 -4.11 -19.21
N PHE A 7 5.30 -4.36 -17.98
CA PHE A 7 4.32 -3.57 -17.26
C PHE A 7 5.05 -2.71 -16.23
N ASP A 8 4.41 -1.63 -15.83
CA ASP A 8 4.92 -0.76 -14.79
C ASP A 8 4.60 -1.36 -13.42
N GLU A 9 5.61 -1.88 -12.73
CA GLU A 9 5.47 -2.50 -11.41
C GLU A 9 4.89 -1.54 -10.37
N GLU A 10 5.27 -0.26 -10.41
CA GLU A 10 4.80 0.74 -9.45
C GLU A 10 3.30 0.99 -9.62
N GLN A 11 2.83 1.11 -10.86
CA GLN A 11 1.40 1.24 -11.14
C GLN A 11 0.61 0.00 -10.72
N VAL A 12 1.18 -1.20 -10.85
CA VAL A 12 0.57 -2.43 -10.37
C VAL A 12 0.46 -2.42 -8.85
N LEU A 13 1.54 -2.06 -8.14
CA LEU A 13 1.55 -1.95 -6.69
C LEU A 13 0.53 -0.90 -6.20
N ASP A 14 0.39 0.25 -6.87
CA ASP A 14 -0.60 1.26 -6.52
C ASP A 14 -2.05 0.77 -6.64
N ARG A 15 -2.33 -0.06 -7.65
CA ARG A 15 -3.67 -0.68 -7.82
C ARG A 15 -3.93 -1.72 -6.73
N CYS A 16 -2.96 -2.58 -6.47
CA CYS A 16 -3.03 -3.58 -5.41
C CYS A 16 -3.15 -2.94 -4.02
N LEU A 17 -2.41 -1.85 -3.77
CA LEU A 17 -2.47 -1.06 -2.56
C LEU A 17 -3.90 -0.58 -2.30
N ARG A 18 -4.57 0.02 -3.29
CA ARG A 18 -5.97 0.45 -3.14
C ARG A 18 -6.92 -0.71 -2.86
N LEU A 19 -6.66 -1.88 -3.43
CA LEU A 19 -7.47 -3.07 -3.19
C LEU A 19 -7.31 -3.57 -1.74
N PHE A 20 -6.07 -3.79 -1.30
CA PHE A 20 -5.75 -4.21 0.06
C PHE A 20 -6.23 -3.18 1.09
N TRP A 21 -6.15 -1.89 0.79
CA TRP A 21 -6.67 -0.85 1.67
C TRP A 21 -8.18 -0.94 1.88
N ARG A 22 -8.94 -1.26 0.84
CA ARG A 22 -10.40 -1.39 0.97
C ARG A 22 -10.82 -2.69 1.65
N ARG A 23 -10.17 -3.81 1.32
CA ARG A 23 -10.64 -5.16 1.70
C ARG A 23 -9.81 -5.86 2.78
N GLY A 24 -8.68 -5.27 3.18
CA GLY A 24 -7.71 -5.92 4.05
C GLY A 24 -6.95 -7.03 3.34
N PHE A 25 -5.94 -7.61 4.00
CA PHE A 25 -5.18 -8.73 3.44
C PHE A 25 -6.09 -9.95 3.22
N GLU A 26 -6.79 -10.42 4.26
CA GLU A 26 -7.64 -11.62 4.19
C GLU A 26 -8.76 -11.51 3.15
N GLY A 27 -9.38 -10.33 3.01
CA GLY A 27 -10.48 -10.09 2.08
C GLY A 27 -10.09 -9.98 0.61
N VAL A 28 -8.82 -10.21 0.25
CA VAL A 28 -8.32 -10.15 -1.13
C VAL A 28 -7.88 -11.53 -1.59
N SER A 29 -8.45 -12.02 -2.69
CA SER A 29 -8.01 -13.27 -3.33
C SER A 29 -6.98 -13.01 -4.43
N MET A 30 -6.32 -14.07 -4.91
CA MET A 30 -5.47 -13.98 -6.11
C MET A 30 -6.27 -13.53 -7.35
N ALA A 31 -7.55 -13.90 -7.47
CA ALA A 31 -8.39 -13.47 -8.58
C ALA A 31 -8.68 -11.95 -8.53
N ASP A 32 -8.90 -11.39 -7.34
CA ASP A 32 -9.07 -9.94 -7.18
C ASP A 32 -7.79 -9.19 -7.55
N LEU A 33 -6.61 -9.77 -7.26
CA LEU A 33 -5.32 -9.20 -7.63
C LEU A 33 -5.08 -9.22 -9.14
N GLU A 34 -5.48 -10.28 -9.83
CA GLU A 34 -5.45 -10.35 -11.29
C GLU A 34 -6.32 -9.24 -11.91
N GLU A 35 -7.55 -9.08 -11.40
CA GLU A 35 -8.47 -8.03 -11.85
C GLU A 35 -7.91 -6.62 -11.58
N ALA A 36 -7.43 -6.37 -10.37
CA ALA A 36 -6.93 -5.04 -9.99
C ALA A 36 -5.63 -4.67 -10.71
N SER A 37 -4.71 -5.62 -10.89
CA SER A 37 -3.43 -5.38 -11.57
C SER A 37 -3.59 -5.31 -13.10
N GLY A 38 -4.59 -6.01 -13.66
CA GLY A 38 -4.71 -6.26 -15.09
C GLY A 38 -3.70 -7.28 -15.62
N LEU A 39 -3.04 -8.01 -14.74
CA LEU A 39 -2.08 -9.06 -15.06
C LEU A 39 -2.69 -10.45 -14.81
N GLY A 40 -2.30 -11.42 -15.62
CA GLY A 40 -2.67 -12.81 -15.36
C GLY A 40 -1.88 -13.41 -14.20
N ARG A 41 -2.44 -14.42 -13.54
CA ARG A 41 -1.87 -15.15 -12.40
C ARG A 41 -0.37 -15.44 -12.53
N GLN A 42 0.06 -15.99 -13.66
CA GLN A 42 1.46 -16.36 -13.88
C GLN A 42 2.39 -15.13 -13.87
N SER A 43 1.96 -13.99 -14.42
CA SER A 43 2.76 -12.76 -14.42
C SER A 43 2.88 -12.19 -13.00
N LEU A 44 1.80 -12.22 -12.23
CA LEU A 44 1.84 -11.84 -10.81
C LEU A 44 2.80 -12.74 -10.02
N TYR A 45 2.72 -14.06 -10.19
CA TYR A 45 3.63 -14.99 -9.53
C TYR A 45 5.09 -14.77 -9.92
N ASN A 46 5.36 -14.55 -11.20
CA ASN A 46 6.72 -14.35 -11.68
C ASN A 46 7.34 -13.05 -11.17
N ALA A 47 6.56 -11.98 -11.08
CA ALA A 47 7.06 -10.66 -10.70
C ALA A 47 7.08 -10.42 -9.19
N PHE A 48 6.06 -10.92 -8.48
CA PHE A 48 5.84 -10.58 -7.08
C PHE A 48 5.80 -11.79 -6.14
N GLY A 49 5.87 -13.01 -6.67
CA GLY A 49 5.71 -14.22 -5.87
C GLY A 49 4.26 -14.44 -5.47
N ASN A 50 4.02 -14.77 -4.20
CA ASN A 50 2.67 -15.03 -3.69
C ASN A 50 1.97 -13.74 -3.20
N LYS A 51 0.72 -13.89 -2.74
CA LYS A 51 -0.07 -12.80 -2.20
C LYS A 51 0.64 -12.09 -1.03
N GLU A 52 1.32 -12.86 -0.18
CA GLU A 52 2.08 -12.38 0.97
C GLU A 52 3.26 -11.50 0.52
N ALA A 53 4.03 -11.95 -0.46
CA ALA A 53 5.18 -11.21 -1.00
C ALA A 53 4.75 -9.96 -1.77
N LEU A 54 3.66 -10.03 -2.54
CA LEU A 54 3.05 -8.86 -3.18
C LEU A 54 2.55 -7.85 -2.12
N PHE A 55 1.92 -8.34 -1.05
CA PHE A 55 1.44 -7.48 0.02
C PHE A 55 2.59 -6.79 0.77
N ALA A 56 3.71 -7.49 1.00
CA ALA A 56 4.91 -6.88 1.59
C ALA A 56 5.42 -5.71 0.72
N LYS A 57 5.52 -5.90 -0.60
CA LYS A 57 5.90 -4.81 -1.53
C LYS A 57 4.91 -3.65 -1.54
N VAL A 58 3.62 -3.94 -1.37
CA VAL A 58 2.58 -2.91 -1.22
C VAL A 58 2.79 -2.10 0.06
N LEU A 59 3.15 -2.76 1.18
CA LEU A 59 3.45 -2.07 2.44
C LEU A 59 4.72 -1.22 2.32
N GLU A 60 5.79 -1.74 1.71
CA GLU A 60 7.02 -0.98 1.43
C GLU A 60 6.72 0.29 0.63
N ARG A 61 5.88 0.18 -0.41
CA ARG A 61 5.46 1.34 -1.21
C ARG A 61 4.60 2.32 -0.43
N TYR A 62 3.70 1.83 0.42
CA TYR A 62 2.88 2.66 1.31
C TYR A 62 3.75 3.45 2.29
N ASP A 63 4.78 2.80 2.84
CA ASP A 63 5.70 3.41 3.79
C ASP A 63 6.57 4.48 3.12
N ALA A 64 7.19 4.18 1.96
CA ALA A 64 7.97 5.15 1.21
C ALA A 64 7.17 6.41 0.84
N ALA A 65 5.90 6.25 0.44
CA ALA A 65 5.00 7.37 0.19
C ALA A 65 4.69 8.17 1.47
N SER A 66 4.52 7.48 2.60
CA SER A 66 4.28 8.11 3.91
C SER A 66 5.51 8.89 4.39
N GLU A 67 6.70 8.32 4.23
CA GLU A 67 7.96 8.98 4.56
C GLU A 67 8.11 10.28 3.77
N GLN A 68 7.89 10.26 2.45
CA GLN A 68 7.94 11.46 1.61
C GLN A 68 6.97 12.56 2.10
N TRP A 69 5.78 12.19 2.59
CA TRP A 69 4.81 13.12 3.15
C TRP A 69 5.24 13.68 4.52
N LEU A 70 6.00 12.91 5.30
CA LEU A 70 6.50 13.30 6.62
C LEU A 70 7.80 14.11 6.54
N GLN A 71 8.59 13.97 5.47
CA GLN A 71 9.89 14.64 5.31
C GLN A 71 9.89 16.13 5.69
N PRO A 72 8.92 16.98 5.28
CA PRO A 72 8.90 18.38 5.69
C PRO A 72 8.80 18.59 7.20
N LEU A 73 8.14 17.69 7.93
CA LEU A 73 8.02 17.76 9.39
C LEU A 73 9.29 17.34 10.12
N LEU A 74 10.15 16.55 9.47
CA LEU A 74 11.41 16.08 10.03
C LEU A 74 12.56 17.09 9.80
N ALA A 75 12.31 18.13 9.01
CA ALA A 75 13.29 19.17 8.75
C ALA A 75 13.62 19.95 10.05
N PRO A 76 14.90 20.29 10.31
CA PRO A 76 15.29 21.02 11.53
C PRO A 76 14.60 22.38 11.71
N ASP A 77 14.12 22.98 10.62
CA ASP A 77 13.43 24.26 10.56
C ASP A 77 11.90 24.12 10.43
N ALA A 78 11.36 22.92 10.65
CA ALA A 78 9.92 22.67 10.61
C ALA A 78 9.17 23.62 11.56
N SER A 79 8.24 24.38 11.00
CA SER A 79 7.45 25.38 11.72
C SER A 79 6.08 24.86 12.12
N LEU A 80 5.37 25.60 12.98
CA LEU A 80 3.94 25.34 13.25
C LEU A 80 3.09 25.38 11.98
N ASP A 81 3.48 26.17 10.97
CA ASP A 81 2.80 26.21 9.68
C ASP A 81 2.99 24.90 8.92
N THR A 82 4.18 24.31 8.99
CA THR A 82 4.50 22.99 8.39
C THR A 82 3.60 21.90 8.99
N ILE A 83 3.44 21.89 10.32
CA ILE A 83 2.52 20.97 11.02
C ILE A 83 1.08 21.18 10.56
N ARG A 84 0.66 22.45 10.43
CA ARG A 84 -0.71 22.77 10.01
C ARG A 84 -1.00 22.33 8.58
N ASP A 85 -0.04 22.49 7.68
CA ASP A 85 -0.19 22.10 6.28
C ASP A 85 -0.19 20.58 6.12
N TYR A 86 0.65 19.87 6.86
CA TYR A 86 0.56 18.41 6.96
C TYR A 86 -0.81 17.95 7.44
N ALA A 87 -1.31 18.52 8.55
CA ALA A 87 -2.62 18.14 9.10
C ALA A 87 -3.76 18.40 8.12
N ARG A 88 -3.74 19.54 7.40
CA ARG A 88 -4.70 19.85 6.34
C ARG A 88 -4.60 18.87 5.18
N GLY A 89 -3.39 18.54 4.72
CA GLY A 89 -3.14 17.57 3.67
C GLY A 89 -3.67 16.18 4.03
N ALA A 90 -3.41 15.72 5.25
CA ALA A 90 -3.91 14.45 5.76
C ALA A 90 -5.45 14.40 5.78
N LEU A 91 -6.11 15.48 6.24
CA LEU A 91 -7.58 15.58 6.24
C LEU A 91 -8.15 15.62 4.81
N ALA A 92 -7.50 16.33 3.88
CA ALA A 92 -7.91 16.39 2.48
C ALA A 92 -7.77 15.02 1.79
N SER A 93 -6.67 14.30 2.06
CA SER A 93 -6.43 12.95 1.55
C SER A 93 -7.49 11.97 2.04
N GLN A 94 -7.84 12.00 3.34
CA GLN A 94 -8.91 11.15 3.90
C GLN A 94 -10.27 11.39 3.24
N ARG A 95 -10.62 12.65 2.96
CA ARG A 95 -11.88 13.01 2.29
C ARG A 95 -11.91 12.53 0.83
N SER A 96 -10.77 12.64 0.14
CA SER A 96 -10.66 12.31 -1.28
C SER A 96 -10.60 10.81 -1.53
N ASN A 97 -9.91 10.07 -0.66
CA ASN A 97 -9.67 8.65 -0.88
C ASN A 97 -10.82 7.72 -0.46
N ARG A 98 -11.87 8.19 0.24
CA ARG A 98 -13.00 7.37 0.76
C ARG A 98 -12.56 6.06 1.46
N CYS A 99 -11.29 5.94 1.82
CA CYS A 99 -10.70 4.77 2.45
C CYS A 99 -10.58 5.08 3.94
N SER A 100 -11.08 4.15 4.75
CA SER A 100 -11.25 4.30 6.19
C SER A 100 -9.93 4.07 6.93
N GLY A 101 -9.09 5.11 7.04
CA GLY A 101 -7.94 5.13 7.96
C GLY A 101 -6.64 4.54 7.40
N CYS A 102 -5.64 4.36 8.26
CA CYS A 102 -4.30 3.87 7.92
C CYS A 102 -4.32 2.38 7.49
N LEU A 103 -3.63 2.05 6.39
CA LEU A 103 -3.53 0.67 5.88
C LEU A 103 -2.92 -0.29 6.91
N VAL A 104 -1.87 0.15 7.62
CA VAL A 104 -1.20 -0.62 8.67
C VAL A 104 -2.16 -0.91 9.81
N VAL A 105 -2.85 0.11 10.33
CA VAL A 105 -3.81 -0.04 11.43
C VAL A 105 -4.94 -0.99 11.03
N LYS A 106 -5.47 -0.86 9.82
CA LYS A 106 -6.50 -1.77 9.29
C LYS A 106 -5.99 -3.20 9.17
N THR A 107 -4.76 -3.38 8.69
CA THR A 107 -4.13 -4.71 8.56
C THR A 107 -3.94 -5.37 9.92
N LEU A 108 -3.50 -4.61 10.93
CA LEU A 108 -3.35 -5.09 12.30
C LEU A 108 -4.69 -5.44 12.95
N TRP A 109 -5.74 -4.65 12.67
CA TRP A 109 -7.07 -4.87 13.20
C TRP A 109 -7.78 -6.07 12.54
N ASP A 110 -7.74 -6.16 11.21
CA ASP A 110 -8.38 -7.24 10.44
C ASP A 110 -7.56 -8.54 10.51
N GLY A 111 -6.24 -8.44 10.62
CA GLY A 111 -5.28 -9.56 10.60
C GLY A 111 -4.98 -10.14 11.97
N GLY A 112 -5.87 -9.99 12.96
CA GLY A 112 -5.71 -10.38 14.37
C GLY A 112 -5.44 -11.87 14.65
N SER A 113 -4.95 -12.65 13.68
CA SER A 113 -4.59 -14.06 13.82
C SER A 113 -3.32 -14.50 13.07
N ASP A 114 -2.66 -13.64 12.26
CA ASP A 114 -1.38 -13.98 11.59
C ASP A 114 -0.19 -13.16 12.14
N PRO A 115 0.65 -13.75 13.01
CA PRO A 115 1.86 -13.11 13.55
C PRO A 115 2.89 -12.70 12.50
N ALA A 116 2.85 -13.28 11.30
CA ALA A 116 3.77 -12.95 10.21
C ALA A 116 3.37 -11.67 9.46
N LEU A 117 2.07 -11.34 9.42
CA LEU A 117 1.56 -10.08 8.88
C LEU A 117 1.75 -8.93 9.86
N VAL A 118 1.49 -9.17 11.14
CA VAL A 118 1.70 -8.17 12.21
C VAL A 118 3.15 -7.70 12.26
N ARG A 119 4.11 -8.63 12.23
CA ARG A 119 5.55 -8.29 12.25
C ARG A 119 6.00 -7.47 11.05
N ARG A 120 5.39 -7.67 9.89
CA ARG A 120 5.71 -6.92 8.66
C ARG A 120 5.07 -5.53 8.62
N ALA A 121 3.93 -5.37 9.27
CA ALA A 121 3.27 -4.07 9.39
C ALA A 121 3.91 -3.16 10.47
N GLN A 122 4.84 -3.70 11.26
CA GLN A 122 5.56 -3.01 12.35
C GLN A 122 7.04 -2.75 12.05
N ALA A 123 7.58 -3.37 10.99
CA ALA A 123 8.95 -3.20 10.52
C ALA A 123 8.99 -2.11 9.46
#